data_AF-A0A7C1FDL2-F1
#
_entry.id   AF-A0A7C1FDL2-F1
#
_cell.length_a   1.000
_cell.length_b   1.000
_cell.length_c   1.000
_cell.angle_alpha   90.00
_cell.angle_beta   90.00
_cell.angle_gamma   90.00
#
_symmetry.space_group_name_H-M   'P 1'
#
loop_
_entity.id
_entity.type
_entity.pdbx_description
1 polymer ?
#
loop_
_entity_poly.entity_id
_entity_poly.type
_entity_poly.pdbx_seq_one_letter_code
_entity_poly.pdbx_strand_id
1 'polypeptide(L)'
;MDDRRKVVTFPFALYFSPVLYLSCWAGVGLLGLMLLLLGGCTSVDASTRPDPNALYRPALKSEFQNDLDLFGPAPRYTISATLLPDELKLIGSAVIEIPNTSRDPWTYLIFRLYPMLRHYGGSMVVQGALLDGKPATYVYVNENTALRLDLAKPLMPGQSVTVALTWRLEIPRWSDQSAVYVLFGRSQQMISLPLFYPSLAVYTNGPTIGSGQWWLLNGTERGDAAFNVASLFAVTLTLPSDWTPVTSGVEVARDELDGQTRYVFVTGPSREFLVHASPVFSAISAEAYGTRVTSYYLPGTEAAGQAALRYAVQALRIYSDHFGEYPFTEMRVAPAPINFRGMEYPQSILLGVETYTRHRDKLEMLVAHEMAHQWWYQIVHNDPVSEPWLDEALAEFSMRLYMENVYGDAQAQRLVSQRWIAPLEGLRARQQDTAVAQPVQAFLNGSQYETVVYAKGALFWDAVRRTVGVRRFERFLQNYLRKYRWKIITTEEWLDELRQLPDPAVLTLFEEWIGELPPK
;
A
#
# COMPACT_ATOMS: atom_id res chain seq x y z
N MET A 1 -43.24 53.72 -1.94
CA MET A 1 -42.51 53.13 -0.80
C MET A 1 -41.69 52.00 -1.37
N ASP A 2 -40.68 52.26 -2.21
CA ASP A 2 -39.38 52.87 -1.90
C ASP A 2 -38.65 52.12 -0.77
N ASP A 3 -37.75 51.19 -1.12
CA ASP A 3 -36.32 51.49 -1.19
C ASP A 3 -35.53 50.32 -1.83
N ARG A 4 -34.64 50.64 -2.77
CA ARG A 4 -33.68 49.72 -3.43
C ARG A 4 -32.32 49.94 -2.79
N ARG A 5 -31.69 48.92 -2.20
CA ARG A 5 -30.27 49.01 -1.79
C ARG A 5 -29.32 48.50 -2.85
N LYS A 6 -28.38 49.39 -3.16
CA LYS A 6 -27.33 49.32 -4.17
C LYS A 6 -26.11 48.53 -3.69
N VAL A 7 -25.47 47.91 -4.68
CA VAL A 7 -24.11 47.40 -4.72
C VAL A 7 -23.09 48.51 -4.43
N VAL A 8 -22.05 48.20 -3.65
CA VAL A 8 -20.86 49.03 -3.47
C VAL A 8 -19.63 48.28 -3.95
N THR A 9 -19.00 48.82 -4.97
CA THR A 9 -17.64 48.52 -5.45
C THR A 9 -16.66 49.54 -4.87
N PHE A 10 -15.45 49.11 -4.51
CA PHE A 10 -14.30 49.98 -4.24
C PHE A 10 -13.09 49.52 -5.06
N PRO A 11 -12.38 50.43 -5.77
CA PRO A 11 -11.19 50.07 -6.53
C PRO A 11 -9.91 50.82 -6.09
N PHE A 12 -8.75 50.34 -6.59
CA PHE A 12 -7.39 50.94 -6.65
C PHE A 12 -6.66 51.23 -5.32
N ALA A 13 -5.33 51.26 -5.18
CA ALA A 13 -4.15 50.73 -5.88
C ALA A 13 -2.89 51.15 -5.07
N LEU A 14 -1.79 50.45 -5.35
CA LEU A 14 -0.37 50.64 -4.98
C LEU A 14 0.12 52.09 -4.78
N TYR A 15 1.12 52.32 -3.90
CA TYR A 15 2.38 53.00 -4.24
C TYR A 15 3.50 52.84 -3.17
N PHE A 16 4.73 52.89 -3.66
CA PHE A 16 6.05 52.67 -3.07
C PHE A 16 6.58 53.76 -2.10
N SER A 17 7.60 53.37 -1.31
CA SER A 17 8.58 54.12 -0.49
C SER A 17 9.11 55.47 -1.02
N PRO A 18 9.76 56.28 -0.15
CA PRO A 18 11.23 56.33 -0.17
C PRO A 18 11.96 56.46 1.19
N VAL A 19 13.27 56.22 1.11
CA VAL A 19 14.36 56.21 2.13
C VAL A 19 14.98 57.60 2.35
N LEU A 20 15.59 57.86 3.53
CA LEU A 20 16.81 58.67 3.85
C LEU A 20 16.69 59.24 5.30
N TYR A 21 17.70 59.49 6.16
CA TYR A 21 19.05 59.01 6.53
C TYR A 21 19.59 59.97 7.66
N LEU A 22 20.47 59.50 8.57
CA LEU A 22 21.37 60.26 9.51
C LEU A 22 20.72 61.09 10.67
N SER A 23 21.28 61.28 11.88
CA SER A 23 22.56 60.96 12.54
C SER A 23 22.55 61.29 14.06
N CYS A 24 23.22 60.45 14.86
CA CYS A 24 24.14 60.70 16.01
C CYS A 24 23.86 61.80 17.06
N TRP A 25 23.88 61.45 18.36
CA TRP A 25 24.54 62.20 19.46
C TRP A 25 24.90 61.26 20.63
N ALA A 26 26.12 61.43 21.16
CA ALA A 26 26.70 60.67 22.28
C ALA A 26 26.67 61.49 23.59
N GLY A 27 26.67 60.83 24.75
CA GLY A 27 26.83 61.44 26.06
C GLY A 27 27.18 60.40 27.15
N VAL A 28 28.22 60.69 27.92
CA VAL A 28 29.07 59.81 28.74
C VAL A 28 28.73 59.83 30.24
N GLY A 29 29.03 58.72 30.95
CA GLY A 29 29.38 58.67 32.39
C GLY A 29 28.52 57.68 33.21
N LEU A 30 29.01 56.83 34.11
CA LEU A 30 30.32 56.66 34.78
C LEU A 30 30.32 55.28 35.52
N LEU A 31 31.50 54.64 35.62
CA LEU A 31 32.02 53.64 36.61
C LEU A 31 31.04 52.73 37.41
N GLY A 32 31.24 51.43 37.61
CA GLY A 32 32.33 50.49 37.34
C GLY A 32 32.16 49.22 38.18
N LEU A 33 32.58 48.05 37.67
CA LEU A 33 33.27 46.98 38.42
C LEU A 33 33.65 45.85 37.42
N MET A 34 34.94 45.58 37.32
CA MET A 34 35.52 44.43 36.62
C MET A 34 35.72 43.27 37.61
N LEU A 35 35.78 42.04 37.07
CA LEU A 35 36.14 40.73 37.65
C LEU A 35 34.98 39.83 38.13
N LEU A 36 34.55 38.90 37.27
CA LEU A 36 35.13 37.54 37.16
C LEU A 36 34.41 36.74 36.07
N LEU A 37 35.12 36.47 34.98
CA LEU A 37 34.79 35.45 33.99
C LEU A 37 35.07 34.07 34.61
N LEU A 38 34.01 33.31 34.90
CA LEU A 38 34.05 31.86 34.83
C LEU A 38 32.97 31.44 33.84
N GLY A 39 33.43 30.94 32.69
CA GLY A 39 32.59 30.46 31.61
C GLY A 39 31.74 29.28 32.08
N GLY A 40 30.46 29.55 32.31
CA GLY A 40 29.42 28.58 32.05
C GLY A 40 29.18 28.59 30.55
N CYS A 41 29.87 27.72 29.80
CA CYS A 41 29.32 27.23 28.55
C CYS A 41 28.01 26.54 28.91
N THR A 42 26.90 27.29 28.90
CA THR A 42 25.61 26.67 28.68
C THR A 42 25.72 26.06 27.30
N SER A 43 26.02 24.76 27.25
CA SER A 43 25.69 23.94 26.11
C SER A 43 24.26 24.30 25.77
N VAL A 44 24.07 24.99 24.64
CA VAL A 44 22.78 25.01 23.99
C VAL A 44 22.45 23.54 23.81
N ASP A 45 21.53 23.04 24.63
CA ASP A 45 21.03 21.69 24.53
C ASP A 45 20.75 21.45 23.05
N ALA A 46 21.31 20.37 22.50
CA ALA A 46 20.91 19.83 21.21
C ALA A 46 19.49 19.24 21.30
N SER A 47 18.58 19.97 21.96
CA SER A 47 17.19 19.63 22.16
C SER A 47 16.45 19.83 20.84
N THR A 48 16.21 18.67 20.23
CA THR A 48 15.12 18.35 19.34
C THR A 48 15.08 19.13 18.03
N ARG A 49 15.84 18.64 17.04
CA ARG A 49 15.30 18.68 15.68
C ARG A 49 13.90 18.06 15.73
N PRO A 50 12.86 18.71 15.18
CA PRO A 50 11.54 18.12 15.10
C PRO A 50 11.66 16.75 14.47
N ASP A 51 11.06 15.75 15.11
CA ASP A 51 11.03 14.39 14.58
C ASP A 51 10.31 14.39 13.22
N PRO A 52 11.02 14.13 12.11
CA PRO A 52 10.45 14.24 10.76
C PRO A 52 9.38 13.17 10.51
N ASN A 53 9.32 12.14 11.37
CA ASN A 53 8.37 11.04 11.25
C ASN A 53 7.22 11.13 12.27
N ALA A 54 7.17 12.18 13.11
CA ALA A 54 6.20 12.31 14.20
C ALA A 54 4.75 12.14 13.74
N LEU A 55 4.43 12.66 12.56
CA LEU A 55 3.10 12.56 11.95
C LEU A 55 2.67 11.11 11.68
N TYR A 56 3.61 10.22 11.34
CA TYR A 56 3.32 8.84 10.91
C TYR A 56 3.37 7.84 12.07
N ARG A 57 4.04 8.19 13.18
CA ARG A 57 4.17 7.30 14.37
C ARG A 57 2.85 6.73 14.88
N PRO A 58 1.71 7.46 14.91
CA PRO A 58 0.43 6.92 15.36
C PRO A 58 -0.09 5.71 14.57
N ALA A 59 0.37 5.50 13.33
CA ALA A 59 -0.03 4.36 12.50
C ALA A 59 0.60 3.04 12.96
N LEU A 60 1.69 3.10 13.73
CA LEU A 60 2.45 1.96 14.22
C LEU A 60 2.28 1.80 15.73
N LYS A 61 2.27 0.54 16.18
CA LYS A 61 2.36 0.24 17.62
C LYS A 61 3.70 0.75 18.15
N SER A 62 3.75 1.09 19.44
CA SER A 62 4.89 1.76 20.08
C SER A 62 6.25 1.11 19.80
N GLU A 63 6.30 -0.21 19.86
CA GLU A 63 7.47 -1.06 19.66
C GLU A 63 7.96 -1.09 18.20
N PHE A 64 7.10 -0.70 17.24
CA PHE A 64 7.42 -0.60 15.83
C PHE A 64 7.66 0.83 15.35
N GLN A 65 7.44 1.86 16.19
CA GLN A 65 7.64 3.24 15.75
C GLN A 65 9.09 3.55 15.34
N ASN A 66 10.07 2.82 15.89
CA ASN A 66 11.46 2.93 15.49
C ASN A 66 11.73 2.40 14.06
N ASP A 67 10.82 1.59 13.50
CA ASP A 67 10.93 1.16 12.09
C ASP A 67 10.92 2.37 11.15
N LEU A 68 10.21 3.46 11.46
CA LEU A 68 10.20 4.68 10.64
C LEU A 68 11.57 5.36 10.55
N ASP A 69 12.40 5.20 11.58
CA ASP A 69 13.75 5.77 11.63
C ASP A 69 14.77 4.85 10.97
N LEU A 70 14.52 3.53 10.98
CA LEU A 70 15.36 2.51 10.34
C LEU A 70 15.00 2.24 8.87
N PHE A 71 13.80 2.61 8.44
CA PHE A 71 13.26 2.38 7.09
C PHE A 71 14.08 3.11 6.00
N GLY A 72 14.88 4.11 6.38
CA GLY A 72 15.74 4.86 5.48
C GLY A 72 14.97 5.86 4.61
N PRO A 73 15.64 6.48 3.63
CA PRO A 73 14.97 7.42 2.72
C PRO A 73 13.92 6.72 1.88
N ALA A 74 12.69 7.21 1.91
CA ALA A 74 11.58 6.69 1.11
C ALA A 74 10.69 7.83 0.61
N PRO A 75 9.88 7.61 -0.44
CA PRO A 75 8.92 8.60 -0.88
C PRO A 75 7.93 8.98 0.23
N ARG A 76 7.64 10.27 0.35
CA ARG A 76 6.64 10.79 1.29
C ARG A 76 5.57 11.53 0.54
N TYR A 77 4.34 11.05 0.64
CA TYR A 77 3.18 11.60 -0.03
C TYR A 77 2.35 12.42 0.95
N THR A 78 2.18 13.71 0.67
CA THR A 78 1.14 14.55 1.27
C THR A 78 0.05 14.76 0.23
N ILE A 79 -1.08 14.07 0.38
CA ILE A 79 -2.17 14.04 -0.60
C ILE A 79 -3.37 14.80 -0.02
N SER A 80 -4.03 15.61 -0.85
CA SER A 80 -5.35 16.15 -0.59
C SER A 80 -6.30 15.66 -1.68
N ALA A 81 -7.43 15.07 -1.29
CA ALA A 81 -8.42 14.54 -2.20
C ALA A 81 -9.84 14.92 -1.78
N THR A 82 -10.66 15.36 -2.73
CA THR A 82 -12.09 15.60 -2.54
C THR A 82 -12.87 14.65 -3.42
N LEU A 83 -13.65 13.77 -2.81
CA LEU A 83 -14.52 12.82 -3.50
C LEU A 83 -15.90 13.46 -3.73
N LEU A 84 -16.32 13.51 -4.99
CA LEU A 84 -17.61 14.03 -5.43
C LEU A 84 -18.43 12.84 -5.99
N PRO A 85 -19.08 12.04 -5.12
CA PRO A 85 -19.62 10.74 -5.51
C PRO A 85 -20.81 10.82 -6.48
N ASP A 86 -21.57 11.93 -6.47
CA ASP A 86 -22.69 12.15 -7.38
C ASP A 86 -22.22 12.59 -8.78
N GLU A 87 -21.09 13.28 -8.85
CA GLU A 87 -20.44 13.64 -10.11
C GLU A 87 -19.56 12.52 -10.67
N LEU A 88 -19.32 11.45 -9.88
CA LEU A 88 -18.34 10.41 -10.16
C LEU A 88 -16.95 10.99 -10.43
N LYS A 89 -16.52 11.93 -9.58
CA LYS A 89 -15.21 12.57 -9.71
C LYS A 89 -14.44 12.56 -8.41
N LEU A 90 -13.12 12.62 -8.55
CA LEU A 90 -12.21 12.98 -7.47
C LEU A 90 -11.28 14.10 -7.96
N ILE A 91 -11.11 15.13 -7.14
CA ILE A 91 -10.14 16.20 -7.37
C ILE A 91 -8.99 15.97 -6.39
N GLY A 92 -7.76 15.87 -6.91
CA GLY A 92 -6.60 15.51 -6.13
C GLY A 92 -5.43 16.46 -6.31
N SER A 93 -4.65 16.61 -5.26
CA SER A 93 -3.31 17.17 -5.30
C SER A 93 -2.37 16.38 -4.40
N ALA A 94 -1.09 16.37 -4.75
CA ALA A 94 -0.06 15.73 -3.95
C ALA A 94 1.22 16.56 -3.97
N VAL A 95 1.90 16.62 -2.83
CA VAL A 95 3.32 16.99 -2.73
C VAL A 95 4.07 15.72 -2.33
N ILE A 96 5.08 15.37 -3.12
CA ILE A 96 5.80 14.11 -3.00
C ILE A 96 7.29 14.43 -2.84
N GLU A 97 7.85 14.11 -1.67
CA GLU A 97 9.29 14.13 -1.46
C GLU A 97 9.86 12.81 -1.96
N ILE A 98 10.81 12.85 -2.90
CA ILE A 98 11.33 11.67 -3.57
C ILE A 98 12.85 11.61 -3.41
N PRO A 99 13.37 10.70 -2.58
CA PRO A 99 14.80 10.42 -2.54
C PRO A 99 15.22 9.50 -3.69
N ASN A 100 16.36 9.79 -4.32
CA ASN A 100 17.02 8.82 -5.19
C ASN A 100 17.78 7.79 -4.36
N THR A 101 17.16 6.63 -4.17
CA THR A 101 17.73 5.48 -3.45
C THR A 101 18.48 4.52 -4.37
N SER A 102 18.51 4.78 -5.68
CA SER A 102 19.26 3.98 -6.63
C SER A 102 20.74 4.37 -6.67
N ARG A 103 21.55 3.56 -7.34
CA ARG A 103 22.95 3.90 -7.65
C ARG A 103 23.10 4.77 -8.91
N ASP A 104 22.00 4.97 -9.63
CA ASP A 104 21.98 5.61 -10.94
C ASP A 104 21.54 7.09 -10.80
N PRO A 105 22.15 8.01 -11.55
CA PRO A 105 21.59 9.35 -11.68
C PRO A 105 20.29 9.30 -12.49
N TRP A 106 19.21 9.88 -11.97
CA TRP A 106 17.93 9.93 -12.67
C TRP A 106 17.81 11.23 -13.46
N THR A 107 17.54 11.13 -14.76
CA THR A 107 17.30 12.31 -15.63
C THR A 107 15.82 12.64 -15.80
N TYR A 108 14.94 11.73 -15.37
CA TYR A 108 13.50 11.89 -15.38
C TYR A 108 12.89 10.99 -14.30
N LEU A 109 11.64 11.28 -13.92
CA LEU A 109 10.82 10.48 -13.03
C LEU A 109 9.62 9.90 -13.80
N ILE A 110 9.15 8.74 -13.38
CA ILE A 110 7.93 8.12 -13.91
C ILE A 110 6.92 7.95 -12.79
N PHE A 111 5.69 8.38 -13.02
CA PHE A 111 4.55 8.08 -12.15
C PHE A 111 3.56 7.17 -12.87
N ARG A 112 3.22 6.03 -12.27
CA ARG A 112 2.13 5.15 -12.71
C ARG A 112 0.79 5.83 -12.46
N LEU A 113 -0.07 5.80 -13.46
CA LEU A 113 -1.45 6.26 -13.41
C LEU A 113 -2.37 5.03 -13.43
N TYR A 114 -2.35 4.24 -12.36
CA TYR A 114 -3.11 3.00 -12.26
C TYR A 114 -4.61 3.13 -12.62
N PRO A 115 -5.32 4.23 -12.28
CA PRO A 115 -6.70 4.41 -12.71
C PRO A 115 -6.91 4.37 -14.23
N MET A 116 -5.88 4.66 -15.02
CA MET A 116 -5.90 4.62 -16.49
C MET A 116 -5.75 3.19 -17.06
N LEU A 117 -5.47 2.19 -16.22
CA LEU A 117 -5.40 0.81 -16.68
C LEU A 117 -6.76 0.36 -17.23
N ARG A 118 -6.73 -0.37 -18.35
CA ARG A 118 -7.94 -0.79 -19.07
C ARG A 118 -8.94 -1.53 -18.17
N HIS A 119 -8.47 -2.36 -17.25
CA HIS A 119 -9.31 -3.15 -16.35
C HIS A 119 -9.84 -2.34 -15.15
N TYR A 120 -9.25 -1.18 -14.83
CA TYR A 120 -9.80 -0.22 -13.87
C TYR A 120 -10.81 0.72 -14.52
N GLY A 121 -10.58 1.09 -15.78
CA GLY A 121 -11.54 1.86 -16.59
C GLY A 121 -11.74 3.30 -16.14
N GLY A 122 -10.90 3.82 -15.24
CA GLY A 122 -10.91 5.21 -14.83
C GLY A 122 -10.23 6.13 -15.84
N SER A 123 -10.34 7.43 -15.60
CA SER A 123 -9.66 8.45 -16.42
C SER A 123 -9.09 9.56 -15.56
N MET A 124 -7.77 9.64 -15.48
CA MET A 124 -7.03 10.67 -14.76
C MET A 124 -6.44 11.69 -15.73
N VAL A 125 -6.68 12.96 -15.45
CA VAL A 125 -6.07 14.09 -16.15
C VAL A 125 -5.23 14.89 -15.17
N VAL A 126 -3.91 14.83 -15.33
CA VAL A 126 -2.95 15.71 -14.64
C VAL A 126 -3.11 17.13 -15.18
N GLN A 127 -3.34 18.07 -14.27
CA GLN A 127 -3.62 19.49 -14.57
C GLN A 127 -2.38 20.37 -14.41
N GLY A 128 -1.43 19.97 -13.56
CA GLY A 128 -0.22 20.72 -13.33
C GLY A 128 0.85 19.88 -12.64
N ALA A 129 2.11 20.23 -12.89
CA ALA A 129 3.27 19.64 -12.25
C ALA A 129 4.28 20.72 -11.87
N LEU A 130 4.82 20.64 -10.65
CA LEU A 130 5.95 21.44 -10.19
C LEU A 130 7.10 20.53 -9.76
N LEU A 131 8.33 20.93 -10.08
CA LEU A 131 9.57 20.36 -9.56
C LEU A 131 10.27 21.43 -8.71
N ASP A 132 10.45 21.15 -7.41
CA ASP A 132 11.00 22.08 -6.42
C ASP A 132 10.34 23.47 -6.48
N GLY A 133 9.01 23.48 -6.61
CA GLY A 133 8.18 24.68 -6.68
C GLY A 133 8.18 25.40 -8.03
N LYS A 134 8.89 24.89 -9.05
CA LYS A 134 8.93 25.48 -10.40
C LYS A 134 8.08 24.68 -11.39
N PRO A 135 7.40 25.32 -12.36
CA PRO A 135 6.66 24.60 -13.40
C PRO A 135 7.52 23.56 -14.12
N ALA A 136 7.00 22.36 -14.25
CA ALA A 136 7.66 21.24 -14.91
C ALA A 136 6.83 20.76 -16.10
N THR A 137 7.51 20.38 -17.18
CA THR A 137 6.88 19.74 -18.33
C THR A 137 6.75 18.24 -18.08
N TYR A 138 5.64 17.67 -18.53
CA TYR A 138 5.39 16.24 -18.45
C TYR A 138 4.74 15.72 -19.72
N VAL A 139 4.89 14.42 -19.96
CA VAL A 139 4.23 13.71 -21.06
C VAL A 139 3.63 12.41 -20.56
N TYR A 140 2.49 12.02 -21.14
CA TYR A 140 1.93 10.70 -20.92
C TYR A 140 2.71 9.68 -21.74
N VAL A 141 3.04 8.55 -21.12
CA VAL A 141 3.79 7.44 -21.73
C VAL A 141 3.08 6.12 -21.44
N ASN A 142 3.53 5.05 -22.08
CA ASN A 142 3.00 3.70 -21.87
C ASN A 142 1.47 3.64 -22.06
N GLU A 143 0.99 4.08 -23.22
CA GLU A 143 -0.46 4.11 -23.54
C GLU A 143 -1.29 4.94 -22.55
N ASN A 144 -0.72 6.04 -22.06
CA ASN A 144 -1.30 6.95 -21.06
C ASN A 144 -1.49 6.35 -19.65
N THR A 145 -0.88 5.21 -19.37
CA THR A 145 -0.90 4.59 -18.03
C THR A 145 0.25 5.06 -17.14
N ALA A 146 1.11 5.93 -17.64
CA ALA A 146 2.18 6.55 -16.87
C ALA A 146 2.44 7.99 -17.32
N LEU A 147 3.07 8.75 -16.43
CA LEU A 147 3.46 10.15 -16.60
C LEU A 147 4.98 10.26 -16.46
N ARG A 148 5.65 10.86 -17.44
CA ARG A 148 7.08 11.17 -17.37
C ARG A 148 7.28 12.65 -17.08
N LEU A 149 8.10 12.96 -16.07
CA LEU A 149 8.58 14.31 -15.78
C LEU A 149 10.09 14.36 -15.99
N ASP A 150 10.56 15.20 -16.90
CA ASP A 150 11.99 15.39 -17.13
C ASP A 150 12.59 16.33 -16.07
N LEU A 151 13.76 15.96 -15.56
CA LEU A 151 14.49 16.75 -14.58
C LEU A 151 15.47 17.68 -15.30
N ALA A 152 15.47 18.97 -14.94
CA ALA A 152 16.37 19.96 -15.53
C ALA A 152 17.86 19.65 -15.28
N LYS A 153 18.15 18.93 -14.19
CA LYS A 153 19.45 18.38 -13.85
C LYS A 153 19.25 16.96 -13.35
N PRO A 154 20.18 16.02 -13.63
CA PRO A 154 20.09 14.68 -13.09
C PRO A 154 20.02 14.71 -11.55
N LEU A 155 19.07 13.97 -10.98
CA LEU A 155 18.99 13.73 -9.55
C LEU A 155 19.98 12.64 -9.17
N MET A 156 21.05 13.00 -8.46
CA MET A 156 22.12 12.07 -8.11
C MET A 156 21.70 11.12 -6.97
N PRO A 157 22.34 9.94 -6.83
CA PRO A 157 22.14 9.06 -5.69
C PRO A 157 22.24 9.79 -4.34
N GLY A 158 21.29 9.54 -3.45
CA GLY A 158 21.18 10.17 -2.13
C GLY A 158 20.63 11.59 -2.12
N GLN A 159 20.39 12.21 -3.28
CA GLN A 159 19.68 13.48 -3.37
C GLN A 159 18.16 13.27 -3.30
N SER A 160 17.42 14.35 -3.07
CA SER A 160 15.95 14.34 -3.09
C SER A 160 15.41 15.49 -3.92
N VAL A 161 14.20 15.29 -4.46
CA VAL A 161 13.44 16.29 -5.20
C VAL A 161 12.01 16.33 -4.67
N THR A 162 11.39 17.50 -4.71
CA THR A 162 9.96 17.64 -4.39
C THR A 162 9.15 17.76 -5.68
N VAL A 163 8.16 16.90 -5.84
CA VAL A 163 7.21 16.94 -6.97
C VAL A 163 5.83 17.32 -6.45
N ALA A 164 5.23 18.38 -7.00
CA ALA A 164 3.82 18.68 -6.74
C ALA A 164 2.98 18.36 -7.99
N LEU A 165 1.90 17.61 -7.83
CA LEU A 165 0.99 17.24 -8.91
C LEU A 165 -0.44 17.62 -8.54
N THR A 166 -1.23 18.07 -9.52
CA THR A 166 -2.67 18.23 -9.41
C THR A 166 -3.37 17.43 -10.49
N TRP A 167 -4.49 16.81 -10.17
CA TRP A 167 -5.23 16.00 -11.13
C TRP A 167 -6.74 16.02 -10.88
N ARG A 168 -7.48 15.68 -11.94
CA ARG A 168 -8.88 15.31 -11.88
C ARG A 168 -9.03 13.86 -12.31
N LEU A 169 -9.80 13.10 -11.57
CA LEU A 169 -10.09 11.70 -11.82
C LEU A 169 -11.59 11.54 -12.09
N GLU A 170 -11.94 10.98 -13.24
CA GLU A 170 -13.28 10.49 -13.56
C GLU A 170 -13.41 9.03 -13.10
N ILE A 171 -14.47 8.75 -12.35
CA ILE A 171 -14.73 7.48 -11.70
C ILE A 171 -15.72 6.69 -12.57
N PRO A 172 -15.36 5.48 -13.02
CA PRO A 172 -16.27 4.68 -13.83
C PRO A 172 -17.43 4.17 -12.98
N ARG A 173 -18.63 4.09 -13.59
CA ARG A 173 -19.79 3.43 -12.99
C ARG A 173 -19.98 2.06 -13.61
N TRP A 174 -20.14 1.06 -12.75
CA TRP A 174 -20.36 -0.32 -13.15
C TRP A 174 -21.77 -0.77 -12.77
N SER A 175 -22.15 -1.97 -13.22
CA SER A 175 -23.40 -2.62 -12.83
C SER A 175 -23.43 -2.89 -11.32
N ASP A 176 -24.62 -2.79 -10.72
CA ASP A 176 -24.85 -3.11 -9.30
C ASP A 176 -25.18 -4.61 -9.09
N GLN A 177 -25.02 -5.46 -10.11
CA GLN A 177 -25.15 -6.91 -9.96
C GLN A 177 -24.06 -7.46 -9.04
N SER A 178 -24.39 -8.44 -8.19
CA SER A 178 -23.46 -8.97 -7.20
C SER A 178 -22.23 -9.67 -7.79
N ALA A 179 -22.36 -10.24 -8.99
CA ALA A 179 -21.32 -11.04 -9.65
C ALA A 179 -20.25 -10.21 -10.38
N VAL A 180 -20.36 -8.88 -10.37
CA VAL A 180 -19.35 -8.00 -10.98
C VAL A 180 -18.02 -8.09 -10.23
N TYR A 181 -16.93 -7.93 -10.97
CA TYR A 181 -15.59 -7.79 -10.41
C TYR A 181 -15.04 -6.41 -10.75
N VAL A 182 -15.06 -5.52 -9.76
CA VAL A 182 -14.73 -4.09 -9.91
C VAL A 182 -13.76 -3.68 -8.81
N LEU A 183 -12.48 -3.51 -9.17
CA LEU A 183 -11.45 -3.02 -8.25
C LEU A 183 -11.45 -1.48 -8.14
N PHE A 184 -11.90 -0.81 -9.20
CA PHE A 184 -11.88 0.64 -9.31
C PHE A 184 -13.20 1.18 -9.87
N GLY A 185 -13.85 2.08 -9.15
CA GLY A 185 -15.10 2.72 -9.61
C GLY A 185 -16.24 2.66 -8.60
N ARG A 186 -17.44 3.03 -9.08
CA ARG A 186 -18.70 2.94 -8.34
C ARG A 186 -19.48 1.68 -8.71
N SER A 187 -19.87 0.91 -7.71
CA SER A 187 -20.80 -0.23 -7.82
C SER A 187 -21.35 -0.63 -6.45
N GLN A 188 -22.56 -1.16 -6.41
CA GLN A 188 -23.20 -1.71 -5.21
C GLN A 188 -23.22 -0.72 -4.03
N GLN A 189 -23.49 0.56 -4.33
CA GLN A 189 -23.47 1.68 -3.36
C GLN A 189 -22.12 1.94 -2.69
N MET A 190 -21.04 1.46 -3.28
CA MET A 190 -19.67 1.69 -2.83
C MET A 190 -18.87 2.39 -3.93
N ILE A 191 -17.84 3.12 -3.52
CA ILE A 191 -16.78 3.63 -4.40
C ILE A 191 -15.46 3.08 -3.88
N SER A 192 -14.75 2.34 -4.73
CA SER A 192 -13.40 1.83 -4.46
C SER A 192 -12.41 2.51 -5.39
N LEU A 193 -11.39 3.15 -4.84
CA LEU A 193 -10.38 3.93 -5.55
C LEU A 193 -8.96 3.61 -4.99
N PRO A 194 -8.46 2.39 -5.17
CA PRO A 194 -7.04 2.11 -4.94
C PRO A 194 -6.19 2.98 -5.86
N LEU A 195 -5.05 3.46 -5.39
CA LEU A 195 -4.07 4.18 -6.21
C LEU A 195 -4.70 5.36 -6.98
N PHE A 196 -5.63 6.08 -6.35
CA PHE A 196 -6.35 7.22 -6.95
C PHE A 196 -5.45 8.43 -7.29
N TYR A 197 -4.16 8.32 -7.01
CA TYR A 197 -3.12 9.33 -7.16
C TYR A 197 -2.00 8.83 -8.11
N PRO A 198 -1.25 9.74 -8.76
CA PRO A 198 -0.03 9.37 -9.48
C PRO A 198 1.00 8.74 -8.54
N SER A 199 1.32 7.46 -8.72
CA SER A 199 2.25 6.72 -7.86
C SER A 199 3.64 6.67 -8.49
N LEU A 200 4.70 6.98 -7.76
CA LEU A 200 6.08 6.86 -8.27
C LEU A 200 6.35 5.41 -8.69
N ALA A 201 6.72 5.20 -9.95
CA ALA A 201 7.07 3.88 -10.44
C ALA A 201 8.33 3.36 -9.74
N VAL A 202 8.44 2.05 -9.54
CA VAL A 202 9.66 1.45 -9.00
C VAL A 202 10.79 1.59 -10.02
N TYR A 203 11.97 2.06 -9.59
CA TYR A 203 13.19 2.04 -10.40
C TYR A 203 14.02 0.81 -10.04
N THR A 204 14.28 -0.06 -11.01
CA THR A 204 15.13 -1.24 -10.84
C THR A 204 16.53 -0.96 -11.38
N ASN A 205 17.55 -1.24 -10.57
CA ASN A 205 18.95 -1.08 -11.01
C ASN A 205 19.28 -2.12 -12.09
N GLY A 206 19.94 -1.71 -13.16
CA GLY A 206 20.48 -2.63 -14.17
C GLY A 206 21.84 -3.18 -13.76
N PRO A 207 22.49 -4.04 -14.57
CA PRO A 207 23.78 -4.68 -14.24
C PRO A 207 24.94 -3.68 -14.11
N THR A 208 24.89 -2.55 -14.83
CA THR A 208 25.88 -1.46 -14.77
C THR A 208 25.25 -0.14 -14.31
N ILE A 209 26.06 0.81 -13.85
CA ILE A 209 25.57 2.14 -13.47
C ILE A 209 24.94 2.83 -14.70
N GLY A 210 23.73 3.34 -14.53
CA GLY A 210 22.94 4.03 -15.55
C GLY A 210 22.15 3.12 -16.48
N SER A 211 22.14 1.80 -16.24
CA SER A 211 21.39 0.83 -17.05
C SER A 211 20.05 0.43 -16.44
N GLY A 212 19.67 0.99 -15.29
CA GLY A 212 18.40 0.71 -14.64
C GLY A 212 17.18 1.25 -15.40
N GLN A 213 16.01 0.76 -15.04
CA GLN A 213 14.75 1.04 -15.72
C GLN A 213 13.63 1.35 -14.74
N TRP A 214 12.73 2.24 -15.17
CA TRP A 214 11.47 2.44 -14.48
C TRP A 214 10.48 1.33 -14.84
N TRP A 215 9.85 0.76 -13.83
CA TRP A 215 8.87 -0.29 -14.00
C TRP A 215 7.57 0.24 -14.62
N LEU A 216 7.10 -0.41 -15.68
CA LEU A 216 6.00 0.07 -16.51
C LEU A 216 4.97 -1.01 -16.90
N LEU A 217 5.02 -2.20 -16.29
CA LEU A 217 4.09 -3.27 -16.65
C LEU A 217 2.65 -2.93 -16.21
N ASN A 218 1.68 -3.29 -17.04
CA ASN A 218 0.26 -2.93 -16.84
C ASN A 218 -0.54 -3.99 -16.06
N GLY A 219 0.07 -5.11 -15.67
CA GLY A 219 -0.63 -6.24 -15.07
C GLY A 219 -1.69 -6.84 -16.00
N THR A 220 -2.60 -7.64 -15.43
CA THR A 220 -3.82 -8.14 -16.10
C THR A 220 -4.94 -8.22 -15.09
N GLU A 221 -6.18 -8.47 -15.52
CA GLU A 221 -7.31 -8.74 -14.62
C GLU A 221 -7.19 -10.02 -13.78
N ARG A 222 -6.14 -10.82 -13.97
CA ARG A 222 -5.97 -12.14 -13.32
C ARG A 222 -5.20 -12.09 -12.02
N GLY A 223 -4.42 -11.04 -11.78
CA GLY A 223 -3.60 -10.85 -10.59
C GLY A 223 -3.34 -9.37 -10.36
N ASP A 224 -2.48 -9.07 -9.40
CA ASP A 224 -2.22 -7.71 -8.97
C ASP A 224 -1.45 -6.89 -10.01
N ALA A 225 -1.89 -5.65 -10.21
CA ALA A 225 -1.30 -4.73 -11.16
C ALA A 225 -0.36 -3.70 -10.51
N ALA A 226 -0.47 -3.51 -9.20
CA ALA A 226 0.23 -2.46 -8.46
C ALA A 226 1.61 -2.94 -8.01
N PHE A 227 2.65 -2.14 -8.25
CA PHE A 227 4.00 -2.43 -7.77
C PHE A 227 4.63 -1.13 -7.31
N ASN A 228 4.85 -1.04 -6.00
CA ASN A 228 5.27 0.20 -5.35
C ASN A 228 6.34 -0.06 -4.30
N VAL A 229 7.27 0.89 -4.17
CA VAL A 229 8.15 0.92 -2.99
C VAL A 229 7.33 1.30 -1.76
N ALA A 230 7.72 0.80 -0.60
CA ALA A 230 7.14 1.26 0.64
C ALA A 230 7.35 2.79 0.77
N SER A 231 6.32 3.49 1.25
CA SER A 231 6.25 4.95 1.30
C SER A 231 5.51 5.41 2.56
N LEU A 232 5.62 6.70 2.88
CA LEU A 232 4.85 7.33 3.95
C LEU A 232 3.71 8.17 3.35
N PHE A 233 2.53 8.12 3.95
CA PHE A 233 1.33 8.78 3.44
C PHE A 233 0.67 9.63 4.52
N ALA A 234 0.43 10.89 4.21
CA ALA A 234 -0.46 11.79 4.92
C ALA A 234 -1.56 12.22 3.94
N VAL A 235 -2.79 11.76 4.16
CA VAL A 235 -3.90 11.91 3.22
C VAL A 235 -5.02 12.72 3.88
N THR A 236 -5.28 13.91 3.35
CA THR A 236 -6.47 14.67 3.66
C THR A 236 -7.58 14.28 2.68
N LEU A 237 -8.61 13.58 3.17
CA LEU A 237 -9.74 13.13 2.36
C LEU A 237 -11.01 13.91 2.76
N THR A 238 -11.64 14.58 1.80
CA THR A 238 -12.95 15.22 1.98
C THR A 238 -14.01 14.43 1.23
N LEU A 239 -15.10 14.07 1.91
CA LEU A 239 -16.24 13.31 1.38
C LEU A 239 -17.56 13.88 1.95
N PRO A 240 -18.72 13.58 1.35
CA PRO A 240 -20.02 13.91 1.96
C PRO A 240 -20.15 13.29 3.36
N SER A 241 -20.79 14.02 4.28
CA SER A 241 -20.82 13.62 5.70
C SER A 241 -21.56 12.32 5.99
N ASP A 242 -22.42 11.87 5.08
CA ASP A 242 -23.15 10.60 5.17
C ASP A 242 -22.33 9.40 4.65
N TRP A 243 -21.15 9.62 4.05
CA TRP A 243 -20.28 8.55 3.59
C TRP A 243 -19.30 8.10 4.68
N THR A 244 -19.14 6.79 4.82
CA THR A 244 -18.17 6.18 5.72
C THR A 244 -16.94 5.73 4.92
N PRO A 245 -15.74 6.24 5.24
CA PRO A 245 -14.50 5.81 4.60
C PRO A 245 -13.93 4.54 5.25
N VAL A 246 -13.36 3.69 4.42
CA VAL A 246 -12.54 2.51 4.73
C VAL A 246 -11.21 2.73 3.99
N THR A 247 -10.16 3.04 4.73
CA THR A 247 -8.87 3.43 4.16
C THR A 247 -7.72 2.65 4.77
N SER A 248 -6.55 2.73 4.14
CA SER A 248 -5.27 2.45 4.79
C SER A 248 -5.01 3.47 5.91
N GLY A 249 -4.24 3.08 6.93
CA GLY A 249 -3.78 3.98 7.98
C GLY A 249 -4.74 4.25 9.14
N VAL A 250 -4.40 5.27 9.92
CA VAL A 250 -5.12 5.73 11.11
C VAL A 250 -5.61 7.17 10.92
N GLU A 251 -6.81 7.46 11.42
CA GLU A 251 -7.36 8.81 11.47
C GLU A 251 -6.68 9.59 12.61
N VAL A 252 -6.09 10.75 12.29
CA VAL A 252 -5.42 11.63 13.27
C VAL A 252 -6.10 12.98 13.44
N ALA A 253 -6.95 13.37 12.50
CA ALA A 253 -7.79 14.56 12.62
C ALA A 253 -9.07 14.41 11.79
N ARG A 254 -10.11 15.13 12.21
CA ARG A 254 -11.40 15.21 11.55
C ARG A 254 -12.01 16.58 11.76
N ASP A 255 -12.50 17.18 10.68
CA ASP A 255 -13.24 18.43 10.68
C ASP A 255 -14.59 18.24 9.99
N GLU A 256 -15.68 18.67 10.64
CA GLU A 256 -17.00 18.74 10.02
C GLU A 256 -17.14 20.07 9.26
N LEU A 257 -17.55 19.98 8.00
CA LEU A 257 -17.80 21.08 7.09
C LEU A 257 -19.29 21.08 6.70
N ASP A 258 -19.76 22.11 6.01
CA ASP A 258 -21.15 22.17 5.54
C ASP A 258 -21.42 21.04 4.51
N GLY A 259 -22.14 20.00 4.94
CA GLY A 259 -22.50 18.82 4.13
C GLY A 259 -21.35 17.86 3.81
N GLN A 260 -20.14 18.10 4.32
CA GLN A 260 -18.95 17.28 4.07
C GLN A 260 -18.15 17.06 5.35
N THR A 261 -17.41 15.98 5.40
CA THR A 261 -16.44 15.72 6.48
C THR A 261 -15.05 15.60 5.88
N ARG A 262 -14.08 16.29 6.48
CA ARG A 262 -12.68 16.22 6.12
C ARG A 262 -11.94 15.38 7.15
N TYR A 263 -11.23 14.36 6.67
CA TYR A 263 -10.43 13.45 7.48
C TYR A 263 -8.96 13.64 7.15
N VAL A 264 -8.09 13.47 8.14
CA VAL A 264 -6.65 13.32 7.94
C VAL A 264 -6.25 11.92 8.37
N PHE A 265 -5.80 11.13 7.42
CA PHE A 265 -5.28 9.78 7.63
C PHE A 265 -3.76 9.77 7.46
N VAL A 266 -3.08 8.99 8.29
CA VAL A 266 -1.63 8.78 8.18
C VAL A 266 -1.30 7.30 8.18
N THR A 267 -0.30 6.92 7.39
CA THR A 267 0.30 5.59 7.45
C THR A 267 1.72 5.58 6.92
N GLY A 268 2.44 4.49 7.19
CA GLY A 268 3.75 4.21 6.66
C GLY A 268 4.59 3.36 7.62
N PRO A 269 5.55 2.56 7.12
CA PRO A 269 5.79 2.27 5.70
C PRO A 269 4.62 1.48 5.06
N SER A 270 4.14 1.89 3.88
CA SER A 270 3.04 1.23 3.17
C SER A 270 3.28 1.15 1.67
N ARG A 271 2.82 0.09 1.00
CA ARG A 271 2.94 -0.05 -0.46
C ARG A 271 2.04 0.90 -1.22
N GLU A 272 0.85 1.13 -0.69
CA GLU A 272 -0.13 2.02 -1.29
C GLU A 272 -1.11 2.54 -0.24
N PHE A 273 -2.01 3.42 -0.70
CA PHE A 273 -3.11 3.94 0.09
C PHE A 273 -4.45 3.69 -0.63
N LEU A 274 -5.37 3.01 0.05
CA LEU A 274 -6.73 2.75 -0.43
C LEU A 274 -7.70 3.84 0.03
N VAL A 275 -8.61 4.25 -0.87
CA VAL A 275 -9.89 4.87 -0.50
C VAL A 275 -11.03 3.97 -0.96
N HIS A 276 -11.77 3.40 -0.01
CA HIS A 276 -13.04 2.71 -0.24
C HIS A 276 -14.11 3.38 0.62
N ALA A 277 -15.32 3.61 0.11
CA ALA A 277 -16.33 4.33 0.87
C ALA A 277 -17.76 3.97 0.46
N SER A 278 -18.69 4.11 1.40
CA SER A 278 -20.12 3.89 1.16
C SER A 278 -20.97 4.70 2.13
N PRO A 279 -22.16 5.18 1.72
CA PRO A 279 -23.11 5.82 2.64
C PRO A 279 -23.89 4.82 3.50
N VAL A 280 -23.75 3.52 3.26
CA VAL A 280 -24.56 2.48 3.93
C VAL A 280 -23.72 1.50 4.75
N PHE A 281 -22.42 1.76 4.94
CA PHE A 281 -21.62 0.92 5.81
C PHE A 281 -22.03 1.06 7.27
N SER A 282 -22.13 -0.08 7.93
CA SER A 282 -22.07 -0.21 9.38
C SER A 282 -20.80 -0.97 9.75
N ALA A 283 -20.33 -0.83 10.99
CA ALA A 283 -19.07 -1.40 11.43
C ALA A 283 -19.15 -2.01 12.84
N ILE A 284 -18.25 -2.93 13.11
CA ILE A 284 -17.98 -3.53 14.43
C ILE A 284 -16.47 -3.73 14.57
N SER A 285 -15.94 -3.60 15.78
CA SER A 285 -14.50 -3.69 16.02
C SER A 285 -14.16 -4.58 17.21
N ALA A 286 -12.95 -5.12 17.21
CA ALA A 286 -12.35 -5.84 18.32
C ALA A 286 -10.83 -5.61 18.36
N GLU A 287 -10.23 -5.77 19.53
CA GLU A 287 -8.78 -5.64 19.74
C GLU A 287 -8.06 -6.99 19.62
N ALA A 288 -6.90 -6.98 18.96
CA ALA A 288 -6.00 -8.13 18.88
C ALA A 288 -4.54 -7.65 18.87
N TYR A 289 -3.78 -8.04 19.89
CA TYR A 289 -2.34 -7.72 20.00
C TYR A 289 -1.97 -6.24 19.77
N GLY A 290 -2.79 -5.34 20.31
CA GLY A 290 -2.60 -3.88 20.20
C GLY A 290 -3.06 -3.29 18.87
N THR A 291 -3.72 -4.08 18.02
CA THR A 291 -4.34 -3.64 16.77
C THR A 291 -5.86 -3.68 16.89
N ARG A 292 -6.49 -2.55 16.56
CA ARG A 292 -7.94 -2.47 16.38
C ARG A 292 -8.31 -3.05 15.03
N VAL A 293 -9.04 -4.15 15.03
CA VAL A 293 -9.60 -4.77 13.81
C VAL A 293 -11.04 -4.32 13.65
N THR A 294 -11.39 -3.73 12.51
CA THR A 294 -12.75 -3.26 12.21
C THR A 294 -13.31 -3.98 10.99
N SER A 295 -14.46 -4.64 11.15
CA SER A 295 -15.21 -5.20 10.03
C SER A 295 -16.40 -4.30 9.69
N TYR A 296 -16.49 -3.95 8.42
CA TYR A 296 -17.60 -3.23 7.83
C TYR A 296 -18.56 -4.22 7.16
N TYR A 297 -19.83 -3.85 7.06
CA TYR A 297 -20.85 -4.65 6.39
C TYR A 297 -21.98 -3.76 5.85
N LEU A 298 -22.72 -4.31 4.89
CA LEU A 298 -23.92 -3.69 4.32
C LEU A 298 -25.18 -4.07 5.12
N PRO A 299 -26.27 -3.30 5.04
CA PRO A 299 -27.52 -3.63 5.72
C PRO A 299 -28.00 -5.05 5.39
N GLY A 300 -28.39 -5.82 6.40
CA GLY A 300 -28.82 -7.21 6.25
C GLY A 300 -27.68 -8.25 6.15
N THR A 301 -26.42 -7.82 6.32
CA THR A 301 -25.25 -8.72 6.32
C THR A 301 -24.46 -8.69 7.64
N GLU A 302 -25.11 -8.26 8.73
CA GLU A 302 -24.53 -8.09 10.07
C GLU A 302 -23.82 -9.37 10.56
N ALA A 303 -24.46 -10.53 10.37
CA ALA A 303 -23.91 -11.82 10.79
C ALA A 303 -22.62 -12.18 10.03
N ALA A 304 -22.51 -11.81 8.75
CA ALA A 304 -21.31 -12.01 7.97
C ALA A 304 -20.21 -11.02 8.38
N GLY A 305 -20.54 -9.75 8.66
CA GLY A 305 -19.59 -8.80 9.25
C GLY A 305 -19.02 -9.29 10.58
N GLN A 306 -19.88 -9.83 11.47
CA GLN A 306 -19.44 -10.44 12.73
C GLN A 306 -18.52 -11.65 12.50
N ALA A 307 -18.81 -12.47 11.50
CA ALA A 307 -17.96 -13.60 11.14
C ALA A 307 -16.60 -13.13 10.59
N ALA A 308 -16.60 -12.17 9.67
CA ALA A 308 -15.39 -11.57 9.10
C ALA A 308 -14.49 -10.97 10.19
N LEU A 309 -15.05 -10.23 11.15
CA LEU A 309 -14.31 -9.72 12.30
C LEU A 309 -13.64 -10.85 13.10
N ARG A 310 -14.38 -11.91 13.43
CA ARG A 310 -13.84 -13.06 14.18
C ARG A 310 -12.72 -13.76 13.44
N TYR A 311 -12.87 -13.98 12.13
CA TYR A 311 -11.85 -14.64 11.32
C TYR A 311 -10.60 -13.77 11.18
N ALA A 312 -10.76 -12.46 10.97
CA ALA A 312 -9.62 -11.54 10.85
C ALA A 312 -8.83 -11.42 12.17
N VAL A 313 -9.52 -11.36 13.32
CA VAL A 313 -8.87 -11.38 14.63
C VAL A 313 -8.11 -12.69 14.88
N GLN A 314 -8.68 -13.83 14.50
CA GLN A 314 -8.01 -15.13 14.62
C GLN A 314 -6.77 -15.20 13.72
N ALA A 315 -6.92 -14.83 12.44
CA ALA A 315 -5.83 -14.81 11.48
C ALA A 315 -4.70 -13.87 11.93
N LEU A 316 -5.02 -12.66 12.39
CA LEU A 316 -4.03 -11.71 12.91
C LEU A 316 -3.22 -12.30 14.06
N ARG A 317 -3.87 -12.96 15.03
CA ARG A 317 -3.18 -13.60 16.15
C ARG A 317 -2.28 -14.74 15.68
N ILE A 318 -2.84 -15.67 14.91
CA ILE A 318 -2.11 -16.85 14.41
C ILE A 318 -0.90 -16.41 13.59
N TYR A 319 -1.05 -15.49 12.65
CA TYR A 319 0.05 -15.03 11.80
C TYR A 319 1.07 -14.20 12.57
N SER A 320 0.64 -13.43 13.56
CA SER A 320 1.58 -12.76 14.48
C SER A 320 2.44 -13.75 15.25
N ASP A 321 1.85 -14.84 15.74
CA ASP A 321 2.55 -15.88 16.50
C ASP A 321 3.51 -16.70 15.61
N HIS A 322 3.12 -16.98 14.36
CA HIS A 322 3.92 -17.77 13.42
C HIS A 322 5.02 -16.97 12.74
N PHE A 323 4.73 -15.75 12.27
CA PHE A 323 5.63 -14.97 11.40
C PHE A 323 6.37 -13.88 12.16
N GLY A 324 5.72 -13.27 13.15
CA GLY A 324 6.15 -12.07 13.86
C GLY A 324 5.03 -11.03 13.89
N GLU A 325 5.01 -10.16 14.88
CA GLU A 325 3.84 -9.31 15.13
C GLU A 325 3.49 -8.36 13.97
N TYR A 326 2.19 -8.18 13.77
CA TYR A 326 1.64 -7.14 12.92
C TYR A 326 1.97 -5.74 13.48
N PRO A 327 2.59 -4.83 12.71
CA PRO A 327 3.16 -3.61 13.26
C PRO A 327 2.19 -2.44 13.39
N PHE A 328 1.03 -2.48 12.74
CA PHE A 328 0.10 -1.35 12.67
C PHE A 328 -0.97 -1.38 13.77
N THR A 329 -1.48 -0.20 14.12
CA THR A 329 -2.54 -0.02 15.15
C THR A 329 -3.95 -0.29 14.62
N GLU A 330 -4.15 -0.29 13.30
CA GLU A 330 -5.45 -0.46 12.65
C GLU A 330 -5.39 -1.53 11.57
N MET A 331 -6.45 -2.33 11.49
CA MET A 331 -6.71 -3.27 10.40
C MET A 331 -8.21 -3.25 10.05
N ARG A 332 -8.54 -3.25 8.75
CA ARG A 332 -9.92 -3.19 8.27
C ARG A 332 -10.28 -4.36 7.38
N VAL A 333 -11.54 -4.75 7.43
CA VAL A 333 -12.15 -5.75 6.55
C VAL A 333 -13.46 -5.18 6.05
N ALA A 334 -13.66 -5.08 4.74
CA ALA A 334 -14.90 -4.51 4.21
C ALA A 334 -15.42 -5.27 2.98
N PRO A 335 -16.75 -5.34 2.78
CA PRO A 335 -17.29 -5.83 1.53
C PRO A 335 -16.97 -4.86 0.38
N ALA A 336 -16.79 -5.42 -0.82
CA ALA A 336 -16.50 -4.69 -2.05
C ALA A 336 -17.14 -5.38 -3.27
N PRO A 337 -17.37 -4.66 -4.39
CA PRO A 337 -18.00 -5.19 -5.59
C PRO A 337 -17.02 -6.06 -6.42
N ILE A 338 -16.39 -7.05 -5.79
CA ILE A 338 -15.37 -7.95 -6.36
C ILE A 338 -15.84 -9.41 -6.36
N ASN A 339 -17.14 -9.63 -6.61
CA ASN A 339 -17.77 -10.94 -6.69
C ASN A 339 -17.59 -11.76 -5.40
N PHE A 340 -16.92 -12.93 -5.44
CA PHE A 340 -16.54 -13.73 -4.27
C PHE A 340 -15.03 -13.75 -4.01
N ARG A 341 -14.27 -12.85 -4.65
CA ARG A 341 -12.81 -12.73 -4.53
C ARG A 341 -12.44 -11.77 -3.39
N GLY A 342 -11.17 -11.73 -3.04
CA GLY A 342 -10.60 -10.77 -2.10
C GLY A 342 -9.56 -9.87 -2.77
N MET A 343 -9.07 -8.89 -2.02
CA MET A 343 -8.02 -7.96 -2.42
C MET A 343 -7.37 -7.39 -1.15
N GLU A 344 -6.05 -7.36 -1.12
CA GLU A 344 -5.25 -7.39 0.11
C GLU A 344 -4.71 -6.04 0.59
N TYR A 345 -5.29 -4.92 0.13
CA TYR A 345 -4.70 -3.59 0.31
C TYR A 345 -4.15 -3.34 1.73
N PRO A 346 -3.03 -2.61 1.86
CA PRO A 346 -2.39 -2.34 3.14
C PRO A 346 -3.35 -1.86 4.22
N GLN A 347 -3.40 -2.60 5.34
CA GLN A 347 -4.26 -2.35 6.50
C GLN A 347 -5.78 -2.39 6.24
N SER A 348 -6.20 -2.82 5.04
CA SER A 348 -7.61 -2.85 4.65
C SER A 348 -7.86 -3.91 3.58
N ILE A 349 -8.25 -5.12 4.00
CA ILE A 349 -8.64 -6.16 3.05
C ILE A 349 -10.08 -5.94 2.58
N LEU A 350 -10.30 -6.10 1.28
CA LEU A 350 -11.62 -6.04 0.66
C LEU A 350 -12.08 -7.44 0.30
N LEU A 351 -13.36 -7.73 0.54
CA LEU A 351 -13.96 -9.03 0.32
C LEU A 351 -15.19 -8.88 -0.55
N GLY A 352 -15.35 -9.77 -1.53
CA GLY A 352 -16.49 -9.73 -2.42
C GLY A 352 -17.82 -9.83 -1.68
N VAL A 353 -18.79 -8.96 -1.99
CA VAL A 353 -20.14 -8.92 -1.38
C VAL A 353 -20.83 -10.29 -1.38
N GLU A 354 -20.51 -11.17 -2.32
CA GLU A 354 -21.11 -12.49 -2.37
C GLU A 354 -20.68 -13.39 -1.19
N THR A 355 -19.51 -13.17 -0.62
CA THR A 355 -19.05 -13.87 0.59
C THR A 355 -19.83 -13.46 1.85
N TYR A 356 -20.49 -12.29 1.82
CA TYR A 356 -21.37 -11.83 2.90
C TYR A 356 -22.81 -12.35 2.73
N THR A 357 -23.16 -12.85 1.55
CA THR A 357 -24.51 -13.21 1.17
C THR A 357 -24.64 -14.69 0.79
N ARG A 358 -24.31 -15.07 -0.45
CA ARG A 358 -24.57 -16.40 -1.02
C ARG A 358 -23.40 -17.38 -0.93
N HIS A 359 -22.18 -16.89 -0.71
CA HIS A 359 -20.93 -17.67 -0.62
C HIS A 359 -20.29 -17.54 0.77
N ARG A 360 -21.12 -17.57 1.83
CA ARG A 360 -20.67 -17.43 3.24
C ARG A 360 -19.73 -18.52 3.70
N ASP A 361 -19.81 -19.70 3.09
CA ASP A 361 -18.90 -20.82 3.31
C ASP A 361 -17.45 -20.51 2.91
N LYS A 362 -17.24 -19.55 1.99
CA LYS A 362 -15.91 -19.13 1.55
C LYS A 362 -15.30 -18.02 2.40
N LEU A 363 -16.11 -17.32 3.19
CA LEU A 363 -15.72 -16.10 3.88
C LEU A 363 -14.51 -16.30 4.80
N GLU A 364 -14.49 -17.39 5.58
CA GLU A 364 -13.41 -17.65 6.54
C GLU A 364 -12.07 -17.83 5.85
N MET A 365 -12.01 -18.72 4.85
CA MET A 365 -10.78 -19.03 4.14
C MET A 365 -10.27 -17.84 3.36
N LEU A 366 -11.17 -17.03 2.80
CA LEU A 366 -10.79 -15.82 2.11
C LEU A 366 -10.22 -14.78 3.09
N VAL A 367 -10.87 -14.53 4.23
CA VAL A 367 -10.33 -13.64 5.27
C VAL A 367 -8.94 -14.09 5.72
N ALA A 368 -8.73 -15.40 5.92
CA ALA A 368 -7.43 -15.94 6.30
C ALA A 368 -6.37 -15.72 5.21
N HIS A 369 -6.72 -15.86 3.93
CA HIS A 369 -5.83 -15.58 2.80
C HIS A 369 -5.44 -14.09 2.75
N GLU A 370 -6.42 -13.20 2.68
CA GLU A 370 -6.20 -11.75 2.56
C GLU A 370 -5.43 -11.17 3.77
N MET A 371 -5.66 -11.70 4.98
CA MET A 371 -4.90 -11.31 6.16
C MET A 371 -3.42 -11.71 6.08
N ALA A 372 -3.07 -12.78 5.38
CA ALA A 372 -1.68 -13.24 5.27
C ALA A 372 -0.82 -12.28 4.43
N HIS A 373 -1.41 -11.64 3.41
CA HIS A 373 -0.74 -10.62 2.60
C HIS A 373 -0.29 -9.39 3.40
N GLN A 374 -0.86 -9.17 4.59
CA GLN A 374 -0.35 -8.12 5.48
C GLN A 374 1.10 -8.38 5.92
N TRP A 375 1.57 -9.63 5.85
CA TRP A 375 2.98 -10.01 5.96
C TRP A 375 3.62 -10.23 4.59
N TRP A 376 2.93 -10.97 3.71
CA TRP A 376 3.41 -11.43 2.41
C TRP A 376 2.80 -10.60 1.26
N TYR A 377 3.12 -9.31 1.23
CA TYR A 377 2.85 -8.32 0.18
C TYR A 377 3.18 -6.95 0.76
N GLN A 378 2.54 -6.61 1.89
CA GLN A 378 2.69 -5.31 2.53
C GLN A 378 4.07 -5.18 3.19
N ILE A 379 4.41 -6.08 4.14
CA ILE A 379 5.68 -6.00 4.87
C ILE A 379 6.83 -6.47 3.97
N VAL A 380 6.75 -7.69 3.43
CA VAL A 380 7.68 -8.20 2.41
C VAL A 380 6.97 -8.19 1.07
N HIS A 381 7.50 -7.49 0.08
CA HIS A 381 6.86 -7.31 -1.22
C HIS A 381 7.66 -7.97 -2.33
N ASN A 382 7.03 -8.15 -3.48
CA ASN A 382 7.58 -8.64 -4.73
C ASN A 382 7.02 -7.79 -5.88
N ASP A 383 7.43 -8.05 -7.11
CA ASP A 383 6.69 -7.59 -8.29
C ASP A 383 5.52 -8.55 -8.55
N PRO A 384 4.26 -8.17 -8.26
CA PRO A 384 3.12 -9.07 -8.42
C PRO A 384 2.77 -9.35 -9.89
N VAL A 385 3.33 -8.61 -10.84
CA VAL A 385 3.13 -8.90 -12.27
C VAL A 385 4.15 -9.91 -12.78
N SER A 386 5.42 -9.72 -12.41
CA SER A 386 6.52 -10.54 -12.90
C SER A 386 6.74 -11.81 -12.07
N GLU A 387 6.56 -11.71 -10.76
CA GLU A 387 6.84 -12.78 -9.79
C GLU A 387 5.66 -12.95 -8.79
N PRO A 388 4.43 -13.18 -9.29
CA PRO A 388 3.20 -13.24 -8.48
C PRO A 388 3.16 -14.38 -7.46
N TRP A 389 4.14 -15.29 -7.46
CA TRP A 389 4.07 -16.46 -6.60
C TRP A 389 4.62 -16.22 -5.21
N LEU A 390 5.46 -15.20 -5.03
CA LEU A 390 6.17 -14.97 -3.77
C LEU A 390 5.23 -14.56 -2.63
N ASP A 391 4.26 -13.71 -2.94
CA ASP A 391 3.15 -13.32 -2.09
C ASP A 391 2.04 -14.37 -2.12
N GLU A 392 1.45 -14.63 -3.28
CA GLU A 392 0.21 -15.43 -3.43
C GLU A 392 0.36 -16.86 -2.90
N ALA A 393 1.47 -17.53 -3.21
CA ALA A 393 1.68 -18.91 -2.76
C ALA A 393 1.87 -18.99 -1.24
N LEU A 394 2.51 -17.98 -0.64
CA LEU A 394 2.78 -17.96 0.78
C LEU A 394 1.55 -17.49 1.58
N ALA A 395 0.74 -16.58 1.03
CA ALA A 395 -0.58 -16.25 1.55
C ALA A 395 -1.53 -17.46 1.50
N GLU A 396 -1.58 -18.17 0.37
CA GLU A 396 -2.34 -19.41 0.24
C GLU A 396 -1.84 -20.49 1.22
N PHE A 397 -0.52 -20.70 1.33
CA PHE A 397 0.03 -21.64 2.31
C PHE A 397 -0.35 -21.26 3.76
N SER A 398 -0.40 -19.98 4.09
CA SER A 398 -0.75 -19.50 5.43
C SER A 398 -2.15 -19.94 5.86
N MET A 399 -3.07 -20.19 4.92
CA MET A 399 -4.38 -20.78 5.19
C MET A 399 -4.28 -22.17 5.83
N ARG A 400 -3.26 -22.97 5.49
CA ARG A 400 -3.01 -24.26 6.17
C ARG A 400 -2.66 -24.05 7.63
N LEU A 401 -1.81 -23.06 7.94
CA LEU A 401 -1.46 -22.72 9.33
C LEU A 401 -2.71 -22.25 10.09
N TYR A 402 -3.54 -21.40 9.49
CA TYR A 402 -4.81 -20.98 10.07
C TYR A 402 -5.69 -22.20 10.42
N MET A 403 -5.93 -23.09 9.45
CA MET A 403 -6.77 -24.27 9.65
C MET A 403 -6.20 -25.24 10.69
N GLU A 404 -4.87 -25.42 10.70
CA GLU A 404 -4.17 -26.26 11.67
C GLU A 404 -4.35 -25.73 13.11
N ASN A 405 -4.28 -24.41 13.30
CA ASN A 405 -4.43 -23.78 14.62
C ASN A 405 -5.89 -23.70 15.10
N VAL A 406 -6.85 -23.45 14.21
CA VAL A 406 -8.26 -23.30 14.59
C VAL A 406 -8.97 -24.65 14.71
N TYR A 407 -8.71 -25.57 13.78
CA TYR A 407 -9.48 -26.81 13.64
C TYR A 407 -8.64 -28.11 13.68
N GLY A 408 -7.32 -27.99 13.82
CA GLY A 408 -6.40 -29.13 13.89
C GLY A 408 -5.95 -29.65 12.52
N ASP A 409 -4.89 -30.47 12.54
CA ASP A 409 -4.20 -30.96 11.34
C ASP A 409 -5.13 -31.70 10.37
N ALA A 410 -6.10 -32.48 10.86
CA ALA A 410 -7.02 -33.21 9.99
C ALA A 410 -7.83 -32.28 9.05
N GLN A 411 -8.19 -31.09 9.52
CA GLN A 411 -8.87 -30.07 8.72
C GLN A 411 -7.90 -29.36 7.77
N ALA A 412 -6.67 -29.10 8.23
CA ALA A 412 -5.61 -28.56 7.40
C ALA A 412 -5.28 -29.51 6.23
N GLN A 413 -5.22 -30.83 6.44
CA GLN A 413 -5.01 -31.81 5.36
C GLN A 413 -6.19 -31.87 4.38
N ARG A 414 -7.42 -31.65 4.85
CA ARG A 414 -8.59 -31.56 3.96
C ARG A 414 -8.49 -30.33 3.05
N LEU A 415 -8.06 -29.18 3.58
CA LEU A 415 -7.76 -28.01 2.78
C LEU A 415 -6.72 -28.35 1.69
N VAL A 416 -5.56 -28.89 2.08
CA VAL A 416 -4.48 -29.26 1.13
C VAL A 416 -5.01 -30.18 0.01
N SER A 417 -5.79 -31.20 0.40
CA SER A 417 -6.31 -32.19 -0.55
C SER A 417 -7.30 -31.57 -1.55
N GLN A 418 -8.25 -30.77 -1.05
CA GLN A 418 -9.36 -30.26 -1.87
C GLN A 418 -9.01 -28.97 -2.63
N ARG A 419 -8.26 -28.06 -2.00
CA ARG A 419 -7.93 -26.75 -2.55
C ARG A 419 -6.67 -26.78 -3.41
N TRP A 420 -5.74 -27.70 -3.15
CA TRP A 420 -4.46 -27.72 -3.87
C TRP A 420 -4.22 -28.96 -4.71
N ILE A 421 -4.30 -30.16 -4.12
CA ILE A 421 -3.97 -31.41 -4.83
C ILE A 421 -4.96 -31.67 -5.96
N ALA A 422 -6.26 -31.71 -5.66
CA ALA A 422 -7.27 -32.06 -6.67
C ALA A 422 -7.30 -31.09 -7.88
N PRO A 423 -7.21 -29.75 -7.72
CA PRO A 423 -7.10 -28.84 -8.86
C PRO A 423 -5.82 -29.05 -9.69
N LEU A 424 -4.67 -29.27 -9.03
CA LEU A 424 -3.40 -29.52 -9.71
C LEU A 424 -3.43 -30.82 -10.51
N GLU A 425 -3.98 -31.90 -9.96
CA GLU A 425 -4.21 -33.15 -10.70
C GLU A 425 -5.11 -32.93 -11.92
N GLY A 426 -6.14 -32.10 -11.78
CA GLY A 426 -7.00 -31.70 -12.89
C GLY A 426 -6.28 -30.89 -13.99
N LEU A 427 -5.27 -30.07 -13.65
CA LEU A 427 -4.39 -29.43 -14.64
C LEU A 427 -3.45 -30.44 -15.29
N ARG A 428 -2.83 -31.34 -14.53
CA ARG A 428 -1.93 -32.38 -15.04
C ARG A 428 -2.63 -33.29 -16.03
N ALA A 429 -3.86 -33.73 -15.72
CA ALA A 429 -4.69 -34.52 -16.63
C ALA A 429 -4.98 -33.79 -17.96
N ARG A 430 -5.03 -32.46 -17.94
CA ARG A 430 -5.19 -31.60 -19.13
C ARG A 430 -3.87 -31.20 -19.80
N GLN A 431 -2.72 -31.67 -19.29
CA GLN A 431 -1.38 -31.26 -19.72
C GLN A 431 -1.18 -29.73 -19.65
N GLN A 432 -1.70 -29.12 -18.59
CA GLN A 432 -1.64 -27.67 -18.34
C GLN A 432 -0.88 -27.32 -17.05
N ASP A 433 -0.12 -28.26 -16.47
CA ASP A 433 0.81 -27.99 -15.37
C ASP A 433 2.08 -27.31 -15.92
N THR A 434 2.45 -26.17 -15.35
CA THR A 434 3.59 -25.35 -15.75
C THR A 434 4.44 -24.96 -14.54
N ALA A 435 5.60 -24.35 -14.76
CA ALA A 435 6.41 -23.78 -13.68
C ALA A 435 5.64 -22.68 -12.93
N VAL A 436 5.88 -22.54 -11.62
CA VAL A 436 5.22 -21.51 -10.79
C VAL A 436 5.82 -20.12 -11.04
N ALA A 437 7.14 -20.02 -11.12
CA ALA A 437 7.86 -18.75 -11.32
C ALA A 437 7.78 -18.31 -12.79
N GLN A 438 6.71 -17.61 -13.13
CA GLN A 438 6.52 -16.94 -14.43
C GLN A 438 5.59 -15.73 -14.30
N PRO A 439 5.70 -14.73 -15.19
CA PRO A 439 4.84 -13.56 -15.15
C PRO A 439 3.37 -13.92 -15.42
N VAL A 440 2.45 -13.11 -14.90
CA VAL A 440 0.99 -13.34 -14.99
C VAL A 440 0.52 -13.56 -16.43
N GLN A 441 1.13 -12.88 -17.40
CA GLN A 441 0.77 -12.97 -18.82
C GLN A 441 1.19 -14.30 -19.48
N ALA A 442 2.12 -15.06 -18.89
CA ALA A 442 2.57 -16.34 -19.44
C ALA A 442 1.55 -17.47 -19.22
N PHE A 443 0.62 -17.31 -18.28
CA PHE A 443 -0.43 -18.29 -18.04
C PHE A 443 -1.52 -18.25 -19.12
N LEU A 444 -1.99 -19.44 -19.50
CA LEU A 444 -3.03 -19.63 -20.52
C LEU A 444 -4.32 -18.88 -20.18
N ASN A 445 -4.77 -18.97 -18.93
CA ASN A 445 -5.99 -18.36 -18.43
C ASN A 445 -5.95 -18.20 -16.90
N GLY A 446 -6.93 -17.49 -16.33
CA GLY A 446 -7.02 -17.28 -14.88
C GLY A 446 -7.15 -18.57 -14.06
N SER A 447 -7.73 -19.65 -14.60
CA SER A 447 -7.81 -20.93 -13.88
C SER A 447 -6.45 -21.64 -13.79
N GLN A 448 -5.64 -21.57 -14.86
CA GLN A 448 -4.27 -22.10 -14.82
C GLN A 448 -3.42 -21.26 -13.87
N TYR A 449 -3.50 -19.93 -13.96
CA TYR A 449 -2.83 -19.01 -13.03
C TYR A 449 -3.17 -19.34 -11.58
N GLU A 450 -4.46 -19.37 -11.23
CA GLU A 450 -4.90 -19.63 -9.86
C GLU A 450 -4.39 -21.00 -9.35
N THR A 451 -4.47 -22.05 -10.17
CA THR A 451 -4.04 -23.37 -9.72
C THR A 451 -2.52 -23.51 -9.64
N VAL A 452 -1.75 -22.93 -10.55
CA VAL A 452 -0.29 -23.03 -10.54
C VAL A 452 0.29 -22.13 -9.44
N VAL A 453 -0.10 -20.86 -9.40
CA VAL A 453 0.48 -19.90 -8.45
C VAL A 453 0.05 -20.20 -7.02
N TYR A 454 -1.24 -20.38 -6.77
CA TYR A 454 -1.77 -20.54 -5.42
C TYR A 454 -1.60 -21.99 -4.96
N ALA A 455 -2.18 -22.94 -5.70
CA ALA A 455 -2.21 -24.34 -5.25
C ALA A 455 -0.84 -25.05 -5.35
N LYS A 456 -0.20 -25.06 -6.53
CA LYS A 456 1.12 -25.70 -6.68
C LYS A 456 2.19 -24.95 -5.86
N GLY A 457 2.15 -23.62 -5.83
CA GLY A 457 3.01 -22.82 -4.95
C GLY A 457 2.84 -23.13 -3.46
N ALA A 458 1.60 -23.19 -2.95
CA ALA A 458 1.35 -23.52 -1.54
C ALA A 458 1.77 -24.95 -1.19
N LEU A 459 1.58 -25.91 -2.10
CA LEU A 459 2.07 -27.27 -1.92
C LEU A 459 3.61 -27.35 -1.89
N PHE A 460 4.30 -26.51 -2.64
CA PHE A 460 5.76 -26.39 -2.54
C PHE A 460 6.17 -25.90 -1.14
N TRP A 461 5.55 -24.83 -0.63
CA TRP A 461 5.79 -24.35 0.72
C TRP A 461 5.51 -25.40 1.80
N ASP A 462 4.44 -26.15 1.61
CA ASP A 462 4.06 -27.26 2.49
C ASP A 462 5.04 -28.44 2.42
N ALA A 463 5.58 -28.74 1.24
CA ALA A 463 6.65 -29.72 1.06
C ALA A 463 7.93 -29.25 1.75
N VAL A 464 8.33 -27.99 1.60
CA VAL A 464 9.48 -27.41 2.31
C VAL A 464 9.29 -27.54 3.83
N ARG A 465 8.11 -27.18 4.37
CA ARG A 465 7.79 -27.34 5.80
C ARG A 465 7.95 -28.77 6.29
N ARG A 466 7.47 -29.76 5.52
CA ARG A 466 7.63 -31.18 5.86
C ARG A 466 9.09 -31.63 5.84
N THR A 467 9.84 -31.21 4.82
CA THR A 467 11.25 -31.59 4.62
C THR A 467 12.12 -31.07 5.77
N VAL A 468 12.02 -29.78 6.10
CA VAL A 468 12.88 -29.19 7.15
C VAL A 468 12.32 -29.33 8.56
N GLY A 469 11.04 -29.68 8.69
CA GLY A 469 10.31 -29.79 9.95
C GLY A 469 9.80 -28.44 10.46
N VAL A 470 8.66 -28.50 11.16
CA VAL A 470 7.86 -27.33 11.62
C VAL A 470 8.70 -26.24 12.28
N ARG A 471 9.50 -26.57 13.30
CA ARG A 471 10.28 -25.59 14.06
C ARG A 471 11.34 -24.87 13.23
N ARG A 472 11.95 -25.54 12.24
CA ARG A 472 12.95 -24.91 11.36
C ARG A 472 12.25 -24.01 10.35
N PHE A 473 11.13 -24.46 9.82
CA PHE A 473 10.31 -23.71 8.88
C PHE A 473 9.75 -22.42 9.49
N GLU A 474 9.21 -22.47 10.70
CA GLU A 474 8.73 -21.27 11.41
C GLU A 474 9.86 -20.26 11.63
N ARG A 475 11.04 -20.72 12.10
CA ARG A 475 12.22 -19.84 12.22
C ARG A 475 12.67 -19.27 10.88
N PHE A 476 12.56 -20.03 9.80
CA PHE A 476 12.85 -19.56 8.45
C PHE A 476 11.92 -18.39 8.08
N LEU A 477 10.60 -18.54 8.25
CA LEU A 477 9.65 -17.45 7.97
C LEU A 477 9.88 -16.21 8.85
N GLN A 478 10.17 -16.39 10.13
CA GLN A 478 10.47 -15.28 11.06
C GLN A 478 11.76 -14.54 10.67
N ASN A 479 12.78 -15.26 10.24
CA ASN A 479 14.04 -14.65 9.77
C ASN A 479 13.84 -13.94 8.43
N TYR A 480 13.09 -14.57 7.52
CA TYR A 480 12.71 -14.01 6.23
C TYR A 480 11.95 -12.69 6.40
N LEU A 481 10.89 -12.67 7.22
CA LEU A 481 10.14 -11.45 7.55
C LEU A 481 11.05 -10.37 8.11
N ARG A 482 11.93 -10.71 9.06
CA ARG A 482 12.83 -9.74 9.70
C ARG A 482 13.87 -9.16 8.73
N LYS A 483 14.44 -9.98 7.86
CA LYS A 483 15.50 -9.59 6.92
C LYS A 483 14.97 -8.71 5.79
N TYR A 484 13.76 -9.01 5.31
CA TYR A 484 13.15 -8.36 4.15
C TYR A 484 12.01 -7.40 4.48
N ARG A 485 11.82 -7.09 5.77
CA ARG A 485 10.87 -6.08 6.24
C ARG A 485 11.04 -4.77 5.44
N TRP A 486 9.95 -4.33 4.83
CA TRP A 486 9.82 -3.14 3.97
C TRP A 486 10.61 -3.17 2.66
N LYS A 487 11.17 -4.33 2.28
CA LYS A 487 11.91 -4.51 1.02
C LYS A 487 11.04 -5.13 -0.06
N ILE A 488 11.51 -5.00 -1.29
CA ILE A 488 11.03 -5.78 -2.42
C ILE A 488 12.04 -6.89 -2.63
N ILE A 489 11.56 -8.12 -2.80
CA ILE A 489 12.39 -9.30 -3.03
C ILE A 489 12.14 -9.90 -4.41
N THR A 490 13.16 -10.53 -4.96
CA THR A 490 13.04 -11.34 -6.18
C THR A 490 13.02 -12.83 -5.88
N THR A 491 12.64 -13.65 -6.86
CA THR A 491 12.74 -15.12 -6.77
C THR A 491 14.18 -15.56 -6.51
N GLU A 492 15.17 -14.85 -7.07
CA GLU A 492 16.60 -15.15 -6.87
C GLU A 492 17.04 -14.89 -5.42
N GLU A 493 16.68 -13.73 -4.86
CA GLU A 493 16.98 -13.40 -3.47
C GLU A 493 16.27 -14.34 -2.50
N TRP A 494 15.06 -14.77 -2.82
CA TRP A 494 14.34 -15.77 -2.05
C TRP A 494 15.01 -17.15 -2.11
N LEU A 495 15.46 -17.56 -3.30
CA LEU A 495 16.19 -18.81 -3.50
C LEU A 495 17.52 -18.84 -2.72
N ASP A 496 18.18 -17.69 -2.55
CA ASP A 496 19.35 -17.57 -1.69
C ASP A 496 19.05 -17.89 -0.23
N GLU A 497 17.87 -17.54 0.28
CA GLU A 497 17.44 -17.95 1.62
C GLU A 497 17.16 -19.45 1.69
N LEU A 498 16.53 -20.00 0.66
CA LEU A 498 16.26 -21.43 0.57
C LEU A 498 17.56 -22.25 0.62
N ARG A 499 18.63 -21.77 -0.05
CA ARG A 499 19.98 -22.36 -0.05
C ARG A 499 20.64 -22.39 1.33
N GLN A 500 20.20 -21.55 2.28
CA GLN A 500 20.70 -21.57 3.65
C GLN A 500 20.11 -22.71 4.49
N LEU A 501 19.05 -23.38 4.01
CA LEU A 501 18.49 -24.54 4.69
C LEU A 501 19.42 -25.76 4.50
N PRO A 502 19.66 -26.56 5.56
CA PRO A 502 20.69 -27.60 5.53
C PRO A 502 20.30 -28.86 4.76
N ASP A 503 19.11 -28.89 4.13
CA ASP A 503 18.59 -30.06 3.43
C ASP A 503 18.58 -29.83 1.91
N PRO A 504 19.45 -30.49 1.13
CA PRO A 504 19.52 -30.26 -0.31
C PRO A 504 18.21 -30.63 -1.05
N ALA A 505 17.32 -31.43 -0.44
CA ALA A 505 16.04 -31.78 -1.05
C ALA A 505 15.14 -30.57 -1.30
N VAL A 506 15.31 -29.46 -0.57
CA VAL A 506 14.52 -28.24 -0.82
C VAL A 506 14.84 -27.60 -2.18
N LEU A 507 16.08 -27.75 -2.66
CA LEU A 507 16.47 -27.23 -3.98
C LEU A 507 15.90 -28.09 -5.11
N THR A 508 15.84 -29.41 -4.92
CA THR A 508 15.15 -30.31 -5.87
C THR A 508 13.66 -30.00 -5.96
N LEU A 509 13.01 -29.72 -4.82
CA LEU A 509 11.61 -29.27 -4.81
C LEU A 509 11.44 -27.95 -5.58
N PHE A 510 12.39 -27.03 -5.46
CA PHE A 510 12.33 -25.76 -6.19
C PHE A 510 12.41 -25.98 -7.71
N GLU A 511 13.36 -26.79 -8.18
CA GLU A 511 13.52 -27.11 -9.61
C GLU A 511 12.28 -27.76 -10.21
N GLU A 512 11.66 -28.70 -9.48
CA GLU A 512 10.53 -29.47 -9.97
C GLU A 512 9.22 -28.66 -9.96
N TRP A 513 9.08 -27.70 -9.04
CA TRP A 513 7.81 -27.01 -8.81
C TRP A 513 7.85 -25.55 -9.26
N ILE A 514 8.90 -24.83 -8.88
CA ILE A 514 8.98 -23.39 -9.02
C ILE A 514 9.56 -22.97 -10.36
N GLY A 515 10.77 -23.42 -10.69
CA GLY A 515 11.44 -23.06 -11.92
C GLY A 515 12.90 -23.50 -11.92
N GLU A 516 13.60 -23.24 -13.03
CA GLU A 516 15.01 -23.60 -13.16
C GLU A 516 15.90 -22.82 -12.18
N LEU A 517 16.94 -23.47 -11.64
CA LEU A 517 17.94 -22.75 -10.85
C LEU A 517 18.78 -21.85 -11.78
N PRO A 518 18.91 -20.55 -11.49
CA PRO A 518 19.83 -19.71 -12.23
C PRO A 518 21.27 -20.24 -12.06
N PRO A 519 22.11 -20.14 -13.12
CA PRO A 519 23.51 -20.54 -13.03
C PRO A 519 24.23 -19.73 -11.95
N LYS A 520 25.10 -20.41 -11.18
CA LYS A 520 25.88 -19.82 -10.08
C LYS A 520 26.86 -18.75 -10.53
#